data_AF-A0A955RW97-F1
#
_entry.id   AF-A0A955RW97-F1
#
_cell.length_a   1.000
_cell.length_b   1.000
_cell.length_c   1.000
_cell.angle_alpha   90.00
_cell.angle_beta   90.00
_cell.angle_gamma   90.00
#
_symmetry.space_group_name_H-M   'P 1'
#
loop_
_entity.id
_entity.type
_entity.pdbx_description
1 polymer ?
#
loop_
_entity_poly.entity_id
_entity_poly.type
_entity_poly.pdbx_seq_one_letter_code
_entity_poly.pdbx_strand_id
1 'polypeptide(L)'
;LRLNQNKTQMQLAKESGLSRQTVQRAEMGEAIQTLSLVRLLRALQHLDGVDALLPEAIVSPIQQLKSKTLNRKRASRKKPSNTPSEPWVWGDEK
;
A
#
# COMPACT_ATOMS: atom_id res chain seq x y z
N LEU A 1 6.49 26.18 -5.46
CA LEU A 1 7.21 25.04 -6.10
C LEU A 1 8.23 25.53 -7.13
N ARG A 2 7.85 25.99 -8.33
CA ARG A 2 8.82 26.52 -9.31
C ARG A 2 9.61 27.73 -8.79
N LEU A 3 8.91 28.74 -8.27
CA LEU A 3 9.53 29.98 -7.78
C LEU A 3 10.52 29.71 -6.63
N ASN A 4 10.21 28.76 -5.75
CA ASN A 4 11.09 28.34 -4.66
C ASN A 4 12.41 27.71 -5.17
N GLN A 5 12.42 27.22 -6.41
CA GLN A 5 13.61 26.67 -7.09
C GLN A 5 14.28 27.69 -8.03
N ASN A 6 13.83 28.96 -8.06
CA ASN A 6 14.33 30.02 -8.95
C ASN A 6 14.34 29.67 -10.46
N LYS A 7 13.49 28.72 -10.88
CA LYS A 7 13.37 28.33 -12.29
C LYS A 7 12.41 29.26 -13.01
N THR A 8 12.68 29.65 -14.25
CA THR A 8 11.69 30.30 -15.14
C THR A 8 10.69 29.27 -15.69
N GLN A 9 9.54 29.74 -16.21
CA GLN A 9 8.56 28.86 -16.88
C GLN A 9 9.19 28.13 -18.08
N MET A 10 10.07 28.80 -18.83
CA MET A 10 10.79 28.20 -19.97
C MET A 10 11.77 27.11 -19.53
N GLN A 11 12.50 27.32 -18.43
CA GLN A 11 13.41 26.31 -17.87
C GLN A 11 12.62 25.08 -17.42
N LEU A 12 11.53 25.26 -16.68
CA LEU A 12 10.69 24.15 -16.24
C LEU A 12 10.05 23.41 -17.43
N ALA A 13 9.63 24.14 -18.46
CA ALA A 13 9.09 23.55 -19.69
C ALA A 13 10.14 22.65 -20.38
N LYS A 14 11.38 23.14 -20.50
CA LYS A 14 12.50 22.38 -21.07
C LYS A 14 12.82 21.13 -20.26
N GLU A 15 12.87 21.24 -18.93
CA GLU A 15 13.15 20.11 -18.03
C GLU A 15 12.04 19.04 -18.03
N SER A 16 10.77 19.47 -18.09
CA SER A 16 9.61 18.56 -18.10
C SER A 16 9.27 18.02 -19.49
N GLY A 17 9.90 18.52 -20.55
CA GLY A 17 9.59 18.16 -21.95
C GLY A 17 8.19 18.60 -22.38
N LEU A 18 7.73 19.74 -21.89
CA LEU A 18 6.42 20.32 -22.17
C LEU A 18 6.55 21.69 -22.84
N SER A 19 5.45 22.20 -23.40
CA SER A 19 5.42 23.58 -23.89
C SER A 19 5.33 24.56 -22.71
N ARG A 20 5.86 25.78 -22.90
CA ARG A 20 5.69 26.87 -21.93
C ARG A 20 4.22 27.12 -21.61
N GLN A 21 3.34 27.02 -22.60
CA GLN A 21 1.91 27.22 -22.44
C GLN A 21 1.31 26.17 -21.49
N THR A 22 1.71 24.90 -21.59
CA THR A 22 1.27 23.85 -20.66
C THR A 22 1.72 24.15 -19.22
N VAL A 23 2.95 24.64 -19.02
CA VAL A 23 3.43 25.08 -17.70
C VAL A 23 2.59 26.24 -17.17
N GLN A 24 2.32 27.24 -18.01
CA GLN A 24 1.52 28.40 -17.63
C GLN A 24 0.09 28.00 -17.24
N ARG A 25 -0.54 27.12 -18.01
CA ARG A 25 -1.86 26.56 -17.69
C ARG A 25 -1.88 25.86 -16.34
N ALA A 26 -0.87 25.02 -16.08
CA ALA A 26 -0.72 24.34 -14.81
C ALA A 26 -0.57 25.34 -13.64
N GLU A 27 0.20 26.42 -13.82
CA GLU A 27 0.36 27.48 -12.82
C GLU A 27 -0.92 28.32 -12.61
N MET A 28 -1.75 28.45 -13.65
CA MET A 28 -3.06 29.11 -13.59
C MET A 28 -4.16 28.22 -13.00
N GLY A 29 -3.87 26.94 -12.72
CA GLY A 29 -4.86 25.97 -12.23
C GLY A 29 -5.82 25.47 -13.30
N GLU A 30 -5.50 25.67 -14.59
CA GLU A 30 -6.28 25.11 -15.70
C GLU A 30 -6.10 23.59 -15.78
N ALA A 31 -7.07 22.92 -16.40
CA ALA A 31 -7.01 21.49 -16.65
C ALA A 31 -5.83 21.13 -17.57
N ILE A 32 -5.01 20.18 -17.12
CA ILE A 32 -3.92 19.58 -17.88
C ILE A 32 -4.06 18.05 -17.87
N GLN A 33 -3.42 17.38 -18.82
CA GLN A 33 -3.36 15.93 -18.81
C GLN A 33 -2.57 15.42 -17.60
N THR A 34 -3.00 14.30 -17.02
CA THR A 34 -2.33 13.63 -15.89
C THR A 34 -0.86 13.34 -16.19
N LEU A 35 -0.54 12.90 -17.42
CA LEU A 35 0.85 12.69 -17.85
C LEU A 35 1.68 13.97 -17.78
N SER A 36 1.10 15.13 -18.12
CA SER A 36 1.77 16.42 -18.03
C SER A 36 2.02 16.80 -16.57
N LEU A 37 1.05 16.56 -15.68
CA LEU A 37 1.20 16.76 -14.25
C LEU A 37 2.35 15.92 -13.67
N VAL A 38 2.40 14.62 -14.00
CA VAL A 38 3.48 13.71 -13.55
C VAL A 38 4.85 14.20 -14.04
N ARG A 39 4.95 14.67 -15.29
CA ARG A 39 6.20 15.25 -15.84
C ARG A 39 6.63 16.51 -15.09
N LEU A 40 5.69 17.40 -14.75
CA LEU A 40 5.97 18.60 -13.96
C LEU A 40 6.43 18.26 -12.54
N LEU A 41 5.73 17.35 -11.85
CA LEU A 41 6.12 16.90 -10.51
C LEU A 41 7.51 16.26 -10.49
N ARG A 42 7.84 15.48 -11.52
CA ARG A 42 9.19 14.90 -11.68
C ARG A 42 10.26 15.99 -11.87
N ALA A 43 10.04 16.94 -12.77
CA ALA A 43 10.99 18.04 -13.01
C ALA A 43 11.16 18.95 -11.77
N LEU A 44 10.12 19.04 -10.94
CA LEU A 44 10.13 19.77 -9.67
C LEU A 44 10.65 18.92 -8.50
N GLN A 45 11.02 17.65 -8.68
CA GLN A 45 11.47 16.75 -7.61
C GLN A 45 10.43 16.55 -6.49
N HIS A 46 9.14 16.55 -6.85
CA HIS A 46 8.01 16.34 -5.93
C HIS A 46 7.17 15.12 -6.33
N LEU A 47 7.70 14.23 -7.15
CA LEU A 47 6.98 13.03 -7.59
C LEU A 47 6.68 12.08 -6.42
N ASP A 48 7.54 12.02 -5.42
CA ASP A 48 7.40 11.13 -4.25
C ASP A 48 6.14 11.45 -3.41
N GLY A 49 5.63 12.68 -3.49
CA GLY A 49 4.38 13.06 -2.83
C GLY A 49 3.13 12.37 -3.41
N VAL A 50 3.23 11.75 -4.59
CA VAL A 50 2.13 10.99 -5.21
C VAL A 50 1.80 9.74 -4.39
N ASP A 51 2.78 9.14 -3.71
CA ASP A 51 2.55 7.95 -2.89
C ASP A 51 1.57 8.22 -1.74
N ALA A 52 1.54 9.45 -1.22
CA ALA A 52 0.60 9.86 -0.19
C ALA A 52 -0.86 9.93 -0.67
N LEU A 53 -1.09 9.93 -2.00
CA LEU A 53 -2.43 9.88 -2.58
C LEU A 53 -2.94 8.43 -2.72
N LEU A 54 -2.04 7.45 -2.59
CA LEU A 54 -2.38 6.05 -2.71
C LEU A 54 -2.82 5.48 -1.36
N PRO A 55 -3.84 4.61 -1.33
CA PRO A 55 -4.20 3.92 -0.10
C PRO A 55 -3.05 3.00 0.35
N GLU A 56 -2.94 2.79 1.65
CA GLU A 56 -1.98 1.83 2.19
C GLU A 56 -2.22 0.43 1.58
N ALA A 57 -1.12 -0.24 1.23
CA ALA A 57 -1.19 -1.57 0.66
C ALA A 57 -1.80 -2.55 1.68
N ILE A 58 -2.95 -3.12 1.36
CA ILE A 58 -3.60 -4.12 2.19
C ILE A 58 -2.73 -5.38 2.16
N VAL A 59 -2.24 -5.80 3.33
CA VAL A 59 -1.46 -7.03 3.47
C VAL A 59 -2.30 -8.21 3.01
N SER A 60 -1.80 -8.98 2.03
CA SER A 60 -2.54 -10.15 1.52
C SER A 60 -2.78 -11.17 2.64
N PRO A 61 -3.90 -11.92 2.64
CA PRO A 61 -4.17 -12.95 3.65
C PRO A 61 -3.03 -14.00 3.77
N ILE A 62 -2.35 -14.28 2.66
CA ILE A 62 -1.19 -15.17 2.62
C ILE A 62 0.01 -14.55 3.36
N GLN A 63 0.28 -13.25 3.18
CA GLN A 63 1.32 -12.54 3.94
C GLN A 63 0.98 -12.45 5.44
N GLN A 64 -0.30 -12.30 5.80
CA GLN A 64 -0.75 -12.35 7.19
C GLN A 64 -0.54 -13.74 7.81
N LEU A 65 -0.78 -14.82 7.06
CA LEU A 65 -0.50 -16.20 7.49
C LEU A 65 1.00 -16.47 7.64
N LYS A 66 1.84 -15.95 6.75
CA LYS A 66 3.30 -16.10 6.81
C LYS A 66 3.94 -15.33 7.98
N SER A 67 3.41 -14.15 8.31
CA SER A 67 3.88 -13.31 9.41
C SER A 67 3.43 -13.79 10.79
N LYS A 68 2.27 -14.47 10.87
CA LYS A 68 1.94 -15.34 12.00
C LYS A 68 2.88 -16.54 11.99
N THR A 69 4.02 -16.40 12.65
CA THR A 69 4.93 -17.49 12.94
C THR A 69 4.11 -18.66 13.50
N LEU A 70 3.97 -19.73 12.72
CA LEU A 70 3.31 -20.96 13.16
C LEU A 70 4.16 -21.53 14.29
N ASN A 71 3.84 -21.17 15.54
CA ASN A 71 4.40 -21.82 16.71
C ASN A 71 4.16 -23.32 16.53
N ARG A 72 5.25 -24.09 16.36
CA ARG A 72 5.18 -25.54 16.18
C ARG A 72 4.40 -26.15 17.34
N LYS A 73 3.14 -26.51 17.12
CA LYS A 73 2.38 -27.33 18.06
C LYS A 73 2.87 -28.76 17.93
N ARG A 74 3.70 -29.20 18.87
CA ARG A 74 4.03 -30.62 19.03
C ARG A 74 2.84 -31.34 19.68
N ALA A 75 2.50 -32.53 19.19
CA ALA A 75 1.60 -33.41 19.91
C ALA A 75 2.27 -33.81 21.23
N SER A 76 1.75 -33.35 22.37
CA SER A 76 2.14 -33.88 23.67
C SER A 76 1.24 -35.07 24.01
N ARG A 77 1.82 -36.16 24.51
CA ARG A 77 1.05 -37.27 25.08
C ARG A 77 0.25 -36.72 26.28
N LYS A 78 -1.08 -36.76 26.23
CA LYS A 78 -1.91 -36.48 27.41
C LYS A 78 -1.63 -37.58 28.45
N LYS A 79 -1.31 -37.20 29.70
CA LYS A 79 -1.30 -38.14 30.83
C LYS A 79 -2.74 -38.66 30.99
N PRO A 80 -2.97 -39.99 31.09
CA PRO A 80 -4.29 -40.49 31.42
C PRO A 80 -4.64 -40.01 32.83
N SER A 81 -5.73 -39.24 32.95
CA SER A 81 -6.36 -38.99 34.24
C SER A 81 -7.00 -40.30 34.68
N ASN A 82 -6.60 -40.80 35.85
CA ASN A 82 -7.09 -42.05 36.42
C ASN A 82 -8.49 -41.87 37.02
N THR A 83 -9.45 -41.46 36.19
CA THR A 83 -10.86 -41.33 36.55
C THR A 83 -11.62 -42.39 35.75
N PRO A 84 -12.29 -43.35 36.40
CA PRO A 84 -13.10 -44.34 35.69
C PRO A 84 -14.24 -43.60 34.96
N SER A 85 -14.23 -43.65 33.63
CA SER A 85 -15.30 -43.08 32.80
C SER A 85 -16.45 -44.08 32.71
N GLU A 86 -17.68 -43.61 32.90
CA GLU A 86 -18.89 -44.39 32.60
C GLU A 86 -18.84 -44.94 31.16
N PRO A 87 -19.28 -46.18 30.93
CA PRO A 87 -19.30 -46.77 29.60
C PRO A 87 -20.22 -45.95 28.70
N TRP A 88 -19.67 -45.53 27.56
CA TRP A 88 -20.41 -44.81 26.53
C TRP A 88 -21.46 -45.73 25.91
N VAL A 89 -22.73 -45.36 26.01
CA VAL A 89 -23.87 -46.09 25.43
C VAL A 89 -24.46 -45.26 24.30
N TRP A 90 -24.71 -45.90 23.16
CA TRP A 90 -25.33 -45.26 22.00
C TRP A 90 -26.86 -45.25 22.14
N GLY A 91 -27.50 -44.20 21.63
CA GLY A 91 -28.84 -43.74 22.02
C GLY A 91 -30.05 -44.63 21.71
N ASP A 92 -29.85 -45.90 21.37
CA ASP A 92 -30.92 -46.83 21.00
C ASP A 92 -31.26 -47.87 22.09
N GLU A 93 -30.61 -47.83 23.25
CA GLU A 93 -30.97 -48.66 24.41
C GLU A 93 -31.41 -47.79 25.59
N LYS A 94 -32.74 -47.70 25.79
CA LYS A 94 -33.38 -47.21 27.01
C LYS A 94 -34.24 -48.32 27.61
#